data_AF-A0A815CW61-F1
#
_entry.id   AF-A0A815CW61-F1
#
_cell.length_a   1.000
_cell.length_b   1.000
_cell.length_c   1.000
_cell.angle_alpha   90.00
_cell.angle_beta   90.00
_cell.angle_gamma   90.00
#
_symmetry.space_group_name_H-M   'P 1'
#
loop_
_entity.id
_entity.type
_entity.pdbx_description
1 polymer ?
#
loop_
_entity_poly.entity_id
_entity_poly.type
_entity_poly.pdbx_seq_one_letter_code
_entity_poly.pdbx_strand_id
1 'polypeptide(L)'
;MDSSEPSSSMTTVISLDENEVTPAQRSRSAFDTEGVEPFKRDPCRGPMFAKEFILLGPHQPKCHYPTIERRHFRYDWFGIYKWLEYNEANGKAYCFICRFSYNPIKSDKSFTVDGFGCWKNAISKFNKHQSTLSHKQACETGSNARRNRLNDESVLNQIDRRSDKQCEENRLYLVEIIRMTVFLAKQGLALLGHREDDESSNRGNFLELLELRCIDNAIIRRSICSLKFTDHKIQNELLLLIQTNITNQIVRELGKSKYNVIHG
;
A
#
# COMPACT_ATOMS: atom_id res chain seq x y z
N MET A 1 -30.92 -38.33 61.89
CA MET A 1 -31.37 -37.45 62.97
C MET A 1 -30.87 -36.07 62.66
N ASP A 2 -31.74 -35.13 62.93
CA ASP A 2 -31.85 -33.76 62.43
C ASP A 2 -30.80 -32.80 63.01
N SER A 3 -30.66 -31.65 62.33
CA SER A 3 -30.20 -30.34 62.83
C SER A 3 -28.68 -30.20 63.12
N SER A 4 -27.95 -29.14 62.75
CA SER A 4 -28.32 -27.72 62.64
C SER A 4 -27.26 -26.93 61.84
N GLU A 5 -27.67 -25.74 61.39
CA GLU A 5 -26.97 -24.69 60.61
C GLU A 5 -25.57 -24.25 61.13
N PRO A 6 -24.83 -23.46 60.34
CA PRO A 6 -24.97 -21.99 60.49
C PRO A 6 -24.92 -21.18 59.17
N SER A 7 -25.93 -20.33 59.01
CA SER A 7 -25.86 -18.86 58.94
C SER A 7 -24.75 -18.12 58.15
N SER A 8 -25.26 -17.28 57.24
CA SER A 8 -24.81 -15.92 56.86
C SER A 8 -23.71 -15.72 55.81
N SER A 9 -24.17 -15.77 54.56
CA SER A 9 -23.99 -14.75 53.50
C SER A 9 -23.22 -13.47 53.88
N MET A 10 -22.14 -13.22 53.15
CA MET A 10 -21.77 -11.91 52.61
C MET A 10 -20.73 -12.12 51.50
N THR A 11 -21.18 -12.39 50.28
CA THR A 11 -20.32 -12.26 49.09
C THR A 11 -20.87 -11.10 48.28
N THR A 12 -20.17 -9.97 48.41
CA THR A 12 -20.43 -8.73 47.70
C THR A 12 -20.42 -8.97 46.20
N VAL A 13 -21.55 -8.62 45.60
CA VAL A 13 -21.77 -8.41 44.18
C VAL A 13 -20.77 -7.37 43.69
N ILE A 14 -19.85 -7.77 42.81
CA ILE A 14 -19.18 -6.83 41.90
C ILE A 14 -19.41 -7.39 40.50
N SER A 15 -20.34 -6.74 39.82
CA SER A 15 -20.65 -6.91 38.41
C SER A 15 -19.36 -6.86 37.59
N LEU A 16 -19.06 -7.95 36.89
CA LEU A 16 -18.14 -7.92 35.77
C LEU A 16 -18.93 -7.35 34.60
N ASP A 17 -18.77 -6.05 34.36
CA ASP A 17 -19.29 -5.39 33.18
C ASP A 17 -18.69 -6.06 31.93
N GLU A 18 -19.58 -6.53 31.08
CA GLU A 18 -19.32 -7.01 29.73
C GLU A 18 -18.77 -5.83 28.90
N ASN A 19 -17.45 -5.76 28.75
CA ASN A 19 -16.89 -4.95 27.67
C ASN A 19 -17.01 -5.71 26.36
N GLU A 20 -18.09 -5.40 25.64
CA GLU A 20 -18.27 -5.64 24.22
C GLU A 20 -17.01 -5.22 23.43
N VAL A 21 -16.31 -6.18 22.85
CA VAL A 21 -15.31 -5.92 21.81
C VAL A 21 -16.07 -5.62 20.52
N THR A 22 -16.48 -4.37 20.33
CA THR A 22 -16.93 -3.90 19.02
C THR A 22 -15.73 -3.82 18.06
N PRO A 23 -15.83 -4.38 16.83
CA PRO A 23 -14.78 -4.22 15.84
C PRO A 23 -14.69 -2.75 15.42
N ALA A 24 -13.56 -2.12 15.76
CA ALA A 24 -13.26 -0.76 15.34
C ALA A 24 -13.40 -0.64 13.81
N GLN A 25 -14.43 0.08 13.39
CA GLN A 25 -14.51 0.65 12.06
C GLN A 25 -13.29 1.57 11.90
N ARG A 26 -12.29 1.09 11.16
CA ARG A 26 -11.15 1.90 10.73
C ARG A 26 -11.67 2.84 9.65
N SER A 27 -12.37 3.89 10.06
CA SER A 27 -12.65 5.04 9.23
C SER A 27 -11.30 5.59 8.78
N ARG A 28 -11.09 5.57 7.46
CA ARG A 28 -10.02 6.36 6.86
C ARG A 28 -10.36 7.81 7.18
N SER A 29 -9.66 8.41 8.14
CA SER A 29 -9.55 9.85 8.13
C SER A 29 -8.85 10.21 6.83
N ALA A 30 -9.62 10.73 5.89
CA ALA A 30 -9.09 11.59 4.86
C ALA A 30 -8.30 12.65 5.63
N PHE A 31 -6.98 12.67 5.44
CA PHE A 31 -6.19 13.82 5.82
C PHE A 31 -6.76 14.98 4.99
N ASP A 32 -7.60 15.80 5.63
CA ASP A 32 -7.95 17.11 5.13
C ASP A 32 -6.65 17.87 4.89
N THR A 33 -6.23 17.85 3.63
CA THR A 33 -5.11 18.63 3.12
C THR A 33 -5.66 19.92 2.58
N GLU A 34 -6.36 20.67 3.43
CA GLU A 34 -6.51 22.10 3.20
C GLU A 34 -5.18 22.78 3.51
N GLY A 35 -4.48 23.23 2.45
CA GLY A 35 -3.59 24.39 2.55
C GLY A 35 -2.09 24.16 2.82
N VAL A 36 -1.53 22.96 2.67
CA VAL A 36 -0.05 22.83 2.61
C VAL A 36 0.38 23.04 1.16
N GLU A 37 0.85 24.24 0.82
CA GLU A 37 1.57 24.45 -0.45
C GLU A 37 2.64 23.37 -0.59
N PRO A 38 2.72 22.67 -1.74
CA PRO A 38 3.62 21.54 -1.91
C PRO A 38 5.06 22.02 -1.69
N PHE A 39 5.65 21.57 -0.58
CA PHE A 39 7.00 21.81 -0.08
C PHE A 39 7.83 22.77 -0.96
N LYS A 40 7.75 24.07 -0.68
CA LYS A 40 8.60 25.08 -1.34
C LYS A 40 10.06 24.61 -1.23
N ARG A 41 10.69 24.32 -2.37
CA ARG A 41 12.08 23.85 -2.43
C ARG A 41 12.97 24.94 -1.86
N ASP A 42 13.42 24.76 -0.62
CA ASP A 42 14.21 25.77 0.07
C ASP A 42 15.58 25.19 0.46
N PRO A 43 16.63 25.47 -0.35
CA PRO A 43 17.98 25.08 0.01
C PRO A 43 18.48 25.61 1.37
N CYS A 44 17.85 26.65 1.94
CA CYS A 44 18.21 27.21 3.24
C CYS A 44 17.69 26.43 4.44
N ARG A 45 16.71 25.53 4.28
CA ARG A 45 16.21 24.65 5.37
C ARG A 45 17.22 23.59 5.82
N GLY A 46 18.46 23.68 5.32
CA GLY A 46 19.57 22.87 5.74
C GLY A 46 19.61 21.50 5.06
N PRO A 47 20.63 20.71 5.38
CA PRO A 47 20.93 19.44 4.70
C PRO A 47 19.88 18.34 4.93
N MET A 48 19.14 18.42 6.04
CA MET A 48 18.09 17.44 6.38
C MET A 48 16.98 17.40 5.33
N PHE A 49 16.66 18.56 4.74
CA PHE A 49 15.61 18.69 3.73
C PHE A 49 16.03 18.09 2.38
N ALA A 50 17.33 18.11 2.03
CA ALA A 50 17.81 17.58 0.75
C ALA A 50 17.53 16.08 0.57
N LYS A 51 17.37 15.32 1.67
CA LYS A 51 17.04 13.90 1.65
C LYS A 51 15.68 13.57 1.04
N GLU A 52 14.71 14.47 1.18
CA GLU A 52 13.35 14.30 0.66
C GLU A 52 13.31 14.49 -0.87
N PHE A 53 14.19 15.33 -1.40
CA PHE A 53 14.19 15.70 -2.82
C PHE A 53 15.15 14.88 -3.68
N ILE A 54 15.71 13.77 -3.17
CA ILE A 54 16.73 12.98 -3.90
C ILE A 54 16.23 12.44 -5.26
N LEU A 55 14.92 12.16 -5.39
CA LEU A 55 14.32 11.76 -6.66
C LEU A 55 14.13 12.94 -7.63
N LEU A 56 13.87 14.13 -7.09
CA LEU A 56 13.60 15.37 -7.83
C LEU A 56 14.88 16.11 -8.25
N GLY A 57 15.99 15.87 -7.54
CA GLY A 57 17.29 16.46 -7.82
C GLY A 57 17.41 17.94 -7.45
N PRO A 58 18.47 18.61 -7.94
CA PRO A 58 18.82 19.96 -7.53
C PRO A 58 17.73 20.99 -7.88
N HIS A 59 17.52 21.97 -7.00
CA HIS A 59 16.65 23.12 -7.27
C HIS A 59 17.35 24.17 -8.16
N GLN A 60 16.91 24.26 -9.42
CA GLN A 60 17.52 25.09 -10.47
C GLN A 60 16.50 26.07 -11.08
N PRO A 61 16.02 27.07 -10.31
CA PRO A 61 14.98 28.00 -10.76
C PRO A 61 15.50 28.96 -11.82
N LYS A 62 14.64 29.35 -12.76
CA LYS A 62 14.88 30.47 -13.68
C LYS A 62 14.20 31.71 -13.11
N CYS A 63 14.97 32.60 -12.50
CA CYS A 63 14.47 33.75 -11.77
C CYS A 63 15.33 34.99 -12.06
N HIS A 64 14.95 36.14 -11.49
CA HIS A 64 15.84 37.30 -11.44
C HIS A 64 16.96 37.03 -10.43
N TYR A 65 18.22 37.10 -10.88
CA TYR A 65 19.38 36.93 -10.01
C TYR A 65 19.89 38.31 -9.55
N PRO A 66 19.94 38.58 -8.23
CA PRO A 66 20.42 39.86 -7.72
C PRO A 66 21.85 40.15 -8.19
N THR A 67 22.07 41.40 -8.62
CA THR A 67 23.39 41.87 -9.04
C THR A 67 24.10 42.56 -7.89
N ILE A 68 25.27 42.06 -7.52
CA ILE A 68 26.16 42.62 -6.49
C ILE A 68 27.48 42.96 -7.17
N GLU A 69 27.91 44.22 -7.08
CA GLU A 69 29.16 44.70 -7.71
C GLU A 69 29.26 44.33 -9.21
N ARG A 70 28.20 44.59 -9.98
CA ARG A 70 28.08 44.26 -11.42
C ARG A 70 28.19 42.76 -11.75
N ARG A 71 28.06 41.87 -10.77
CA ARG A 71 28.13 40.42 -10.93
C ARG A 71 26.88 39.76 -10.36
N HIS A 72 26.39 38.71 -11.00
CA HIS A 72 25.23 37.94 -10.56
C HIS A 72 25.44 36.45 -10.86
N PHE A 73 24.60 35.61 -10.24
CA PHE A 73 24.54 34.19 -10.58
C PHE A 73 24.10 34.01 -12.04
N ARG A 74 24.73 33.09 -12.78
CA ARG A 74 24.37 32.84 -14.19
C ARG A 74 23.60 31.53 -14.34
N TYR A 75 22.42 31.58 -14.96
CA TYR A 75 21.59 30.40 -15.23
C TYR A 75 22.34 29.29 -15.99
N ASP A 76 23.20 29.66 -16.95
CA ASP A 76 23.99 28.72 -17.76
C ASP A 76 24.85 27.77 -16.90
N TRP A 77 25.20 28.17 -15.68
CA TRP A 77 25.99 27.33 -14.77
C TRP A 77 25.28 26.04 -14.38
N PHE A 78 23.94 25.99 -14.36
CA PHE A 78 23.20 24.74 -14.16
C PHE A 78 23.45 23.73 -15.28
N GLY A 79 23.68 24.21 -16.50
CA GLY A 79 24.04 23.38 -17.64
C GLY A 79 25.36 22.64 -17.43
N ILE A 80 26.34 23.33 -16.83
CA ILE A 80 27.71 22.85 -16.62
C ILE A 80 27.83 22.05 -15.31
N TYR A 81 27.24 22.54 -14.23
CA TYR A 81 27.36 21.99 -12.88
C TYR A 81 26.03 21.37 -12.46
N LYS A 82 25.83 20.08 -12.80
CA LYS A 82 24.55 19.39 -12.54
C LYS A 82 24.18 19.31 -11.06
N TRP A 83 25.15 19.40 -10.14
CA TRP A 83 24.92 19.39 -8.69
C TRP A 83 24.48 20.74 -8.11
N LEU A 84 24.59 21.82 -8.90
CA LEU A 84 24.40 23.19 -8.44
C LEU A 84 22.92 23.48 -8.20
N GLU A 85 22.64 24.08 -7.04
CA GLU A 85 21.34 24.62 -6.67
C GLU A 85 21.46 26.11 -6.40
N TYR A 86 20.33 26.81 -6.51
CA TYR A 86 20.24 28.21 -6.14
C TYR A 86 19.04 28.46 -5.25
N ASN A 87 19.21 29.34 -4.27
CA ASN A 87 18.13 29.79 -3.41
C ASN A 87 17.78 31.25 -3.73
N GLU A 88 16.52 31.47 -4.08
CA GLU A 88 16.03 32.78 -4.47
C GLU A 88 15.91 33.75 -3.28
N ALA A 89 15.64 33.24 -2.08
CA ALA A 89 15.40 34.06 -0.89
C ALA A 89 16.68 34.72 -0.35
N ASN A 90 17.80 34.00 -0.35
CA ASN A 90 19.09 34.55 0.12
C ASN A 90 20.11 34.80 -0.99
N GLY A 91 19.76 34.48 -2.23
CA GLY A 91 20.58 34.70 -3.40
C GLY A 91 21.90 33.92 -3.42
N LYS A 92 21.95 32.73 -2.81
CA LYS A 92 23.18 31.91 -2.74
C LYS A 92 23.04 30.59 -3.50
N ALA A 93 24.19 30.07 -3.92
CA ALA A 93 24.32 28.78 -4.57
C ALA A 93 24.77 27.69 -3.59
N TYR A 94 24.27 26.48 -3.79
CA TYR A 94 24.54 25.31 -2.97
C TYR A 94 24.88 24.10 -3.83
N CYS A 95 25.39 23.06 -3.19
CA CYS A 95 25.56 21.76 -3.80
C CYS A 95 24.54 20.79 -3.22
N PHE A 96 23.57 20.38 -4.05
CA PHE A 96 22.48 19.50 -3.66
C PHE A 96 22.99 18.22 -3.01
N ILE A 97 23.95 17.57 -3.69
CA ILE A 97 24.40 16.24 -3.32
C ILE A 97 25.28 16.29 -2.07
N CYS A 98 26.07 17.35 -1.89
CA CYS A 98 26.81 17.57 -0.66
C CYS A 98 25.92 17.98 0.51
N ARG A 99 24.79 18.66 0.26
CA ARG A 99 23.75 18.88 1.28
C ARG A 99 23.07 17.57 1.67
N PHE A 100 22.72 16.75 0.69
CA PHE A 100 22.13 15.42 0.91
C PHE A 100 23.02 14.53 1.80
N SER A 101 24.33 14.50 1.50
CA SER A 101 25.33 13.72 2.25
C SER A 101 26.04 14.51 3.36
N TYR A 102 25.48 15.63 3.81
CA TYR A 102 26.16 16.51 4.75
C TYR A 102 26.46 15.80 6.08
N ASN A 103 27.69 15.98 6.53
CA ASN A 103 28.14 15.55 7.84
C ASN A 103 28.77 16.76 8.56
N PRO A 104 28.24 17.19 9.73
CA PRO A 104 28.72 18.36 10.46
C PRO A 104 30.23 18.34 10.78
N ILE A 105 30.84 17.16 10.87
CA ILE A 105 32.23 16.96 11.27
C ILE A 105 33.18 17.01 10.05
N LYS A 106 32.70 16.58 8.87
CA LYS A 106 33.56 16.31 7.70
C LYS A 106 33.28 17.20 6.49
N SER A 107 32.13 17.87 6.44
CA SER A 107 31.67 18.60 5.26
C SER A 107 32.04 20.08 5.30
N ASP A 108 32.53 20.60 4.17
CA ASP A 108 32.68 22.04 3.94
C ASP A 108 31.31 22.73 3.93
N LYS A 109 31.19 23.79 4.74
CA LYS A 109 29.96 24.57 4.90
C LYS A 109 29.68 25.50 3.72
N SER A 110 30.70 25.85 2.93
CA SER A 110 30.64 26.85 1.86
C SER A 110 29.59 26.55 0.78
N PHE A 111 29.31 25.27 0.51
CA PHE A 111 28.33 24.82 -0.47
C PHE A 111 27.15 24.06 0.14
N THR A 112 27.04 24.02 1.47
CA THR A 112 26.02 23.21 2.17
C THR A 112 25.16 24.04 3.10
N VAL A 113 25.77 24.69 4.10
CA VAL A 113 25.06 25.47 5.12
C VAL A 113 25.12 26.96 4.77
N ASP A 114 26.33 27.49 4.57
CA ASP A 114 26.53 28.93 4.42
C ASP A 114 26.09 29.44 3.04
N GLY A 115 26.23 28.59 2.03
CA GLY A 115 25.98 28.91 0.63
C GLY A 115 27.06 29.80 0.01
N PHE A 116 27.23 29.66 -1.29
CA PHE A 116 28.21 30.39 -2.07
C PHE A 116 27.57 31.62 -2.74
N GLY A 117 28.13 32.81 -2.50
CA GLY A 117 27.69 34.06 -3.13
C GLY A 117 28.80 34.86 -3.83
N CYS A 118 30.03 34.35 -3.86
CA CYS A 118 31.20 35.10 -4.34
C CYS A 118 31.40 34.93 -5.87
N TRP A 119 30.56 35.60 -6.66
CA TRP A 119 30.47 35.38 -8.11
C TRP A 119 31.76 35.64 -8.89
N LYS A 120 32.65 36.50 -8.37
CA LYS A 120 33.96 36.81 -8.97
C LYS A 120 34.83 35.58 -9.25
N ASN A 121 34.72 34.56 -8.39
CA ASN A 121 35.54 33.35 -8.44
C ASN A 121 34.68 32.08 -8.62
N ALA A 122 33.43 32.22 -9.08
CA ALA A 122 32.46 31.13 -9.14
C ALA A 122 32.99 29.91 -9.87
N ILE A 123 33.43 30.07 -11.13
CA ILE A 123 33.93 28.96 -11.97
C ILE A 123 35.11 28.23 -11.31
N SER A 124 36.11 28.98 -10.82
CA SER A 124 37.27 28.40 -10.14
C SER A 124 36.85 27.62 -8.88
N LYS A 125 35.95 28.18 -8.06
CA LYS A 125 35.46 27.56 -6.83
C LYS A 125 34.58 26.34 -7.11
N PHE A 126 33.74 26.38 -8.13
CA PHE A 126 32.91 25.24 -8.55
C PHE A 126 33.77 24.10 -9.08
N ASN A 127 34.77 24.40 -9.92
CA ASN A 127 35.73 23.42 -10.42
C ASN A 127 36.54 22.79 -9.27
N LYS A 128 37.00 23.61 -8.31
CA LYS A 128 37.67 23.10 -7.12
C LYS A 128 36.75 22.20 -6.31
N HIS A 129 35.52 22.64 -6.02
CA HIS A 129 34.53 21.88 -5.25
C HIS A 129 34.25 20.50 -5.86
N GLN A 130 33.90 20.43 -7.14
CA GLN A 130 33.56 19.15 -7.78
C GLN A 130 34.75 18.18 -7.85
N SER A 131 35.98 18.70 -7.84
CA SER A 131 37.18 17.87 -7.84
C SER A 131 37.50 17.25 -6.47
N THR A 132 36.90 17.77 -5.39
CA THR A 132 37.15 17.28 -4.02
C THR A 132 36.66 15.85 -3.82
N LEU A 133 37.39 15.09 -2.99
CA LEU A 133 36.99 13.73 -2.61
C LEU A 133 35.63 13.70 -1.93
N SER A 134 35.36 14.67 -1.05
CA SER A 134 34.07 14.78 -0.35
C SER A 134 32.89 14.92 -1.32
N HIS A 135 33.03 15.73 -2.37
CA HIS A 135 32.01 15.85 -3.40
C HIS A 135 31.80 14.53 -4.16
N LYS A 136 32.88 13.87 -4.57
CA LYS A 136 32.79 12.59 -5.29
C LYS A 136 32.11 11.50 -4.46
N GLN A 137 32.45 11.39 -3.17
CA GLN A 137 31.81 10.46 -2.23
C GLN A 137 30.32 10.80 -2.01
N ALA A 138 29.98 12.08 -1.94
CA ALA A 138 28.59 12.51 -1.86
C ALA A 138 27.81 12.11 -3.13
N CYS A 139 28.40 12.29 -4.32
CA CYS A 139 27.83 11.86 -5.60
C CYS A 139 27.54 10.35 -5.64
N GLU A 140 28.49 9.53 -5.19
CA GLU A 140 28.30 8.08 -5.10
C GLU A 140 27.19 7.71 -4.11
N THR A 141 27.24 8.28 -2.91
CA THR A 141 26.24 8.07 -1.85
C THR A 141 24.84 8.43 -2.32
N GLY A 142 24.68 9.61 -2.94
CA GLY A 142 23.39 10.06 -3.44
C GLY A 142 22.90 9.27 -4.66
N SER A 143 23.79 8.83 -5.54
CA SER A 143 23.43 7.94 -6.66
C SER A 143 22.91 6.60 -6.16
N ASN A 144 23.56 6.02 -5.15
CA ASN A 144 23.12 4.78 -4.51
C ASN A 144 21.78 4.97 -3.79
N ALA A 145 21.63 6.04 -3.02
CA ALA A 145 20.37 6.34 -2.35
C ALA A 145 19.20 6.54 -3.33
N ARG A 146 19.44 7.23 -4.45
CA ARG A 146 18.43 7.43 -5.50
C ARG A 146 18.02 6.10 -6.13
N ARG A 147 18.98 5.23 -6.45
CA ARG A 147 18.72 3.90 -7.01
C ARG A 147 17.93 3.03 -6.04
N ASN A 148 18.31 3.03 -4.76
CA ASN A 148 17.62 2.24 -3.74
C ASN A 148 16.16 2.69 -3.58
N ARG A 149 15.89 4.00 -3.50
CA ARG A 149 14.52 4.51 -3.44
C ARG A 149 13.67 4.11 -4.65
N LEU A 150 14.22 4.19 -5.86
CA LEU A 150 13.51 3.75 -7.07
C LEU A 150 13.23 2.25 -7.07
N ASN A 151 14.17 1.44 -6.57
CA ASN A 151 13.98 0.01 -6.43
C ASN A 151 12.91 -0.32 -5.39
N ASP A 152 12.92 0.34 -4.23
CA ASP A 152 11.93 0.13 -3.17
C ASP A 152 10.51 0.45 -3.67
N GLU A 153 10.32 1.59 -4.34
CA GLU A 153 9.02 1.93 -4.97
C GLU A 153 8.64 0.91 -6.04
N SER A 154 9.58 0.44 -6.86
CA SER A 154 9.31 -0.58 -7.86
C SER A 154 8.89 -1.92 -7.24
N VAL A 155 9.53 -2.33 -6.14
CA VAL A 155 9.22 -3.58 -5.44
C VAL A 155 7.85 -3.51 -4.78
N LEU A 156 7.53 -2.41 -4.09
CA LEU A 156 6.20 -2.20 -3.50
C LEU A 156 5.10 -2.26 -4.57
N ASN A 157 5.28 -1.53 -5.68
CA ASN A 157 4.35 -1.56 -6.80
C ASN A 157 4.19 -2.96 -7.41
N GLN A 158 5.26 -3.76 -7.44
CA GLN A 158 5.20 -5.14 -7.96
C GLN A 158 4.45 -6.07 -7.01
N ILE A 159 4.62 -5.91 -5.69
CA ILE A 159 3.89 -6.67 -4.67
C ILE A 159 2.39 -6.36 -4.77
N ASP A 160 2.02 -5.08 -4.85
CA ASP A 160 0.62 -4.66 -4.95
C ASP A 160 -0.05 -5.25 -6.21
N ARG A 161 0.59 -5.12 -7.37
CA ARG A 161 0.09 -5.70 -8.63
C ARG A 161 -0.07 -7.21 -8.56
N ARG A 162 0.84 -7.90 -7.87
CA ARG A 162 0.75 -9.36 -7.68
C ARG A 162 -0.44 -9.72 -6.78
N SER A 163 -0.66 -8.95 -5.72
CA SER A 163 -1.80 -9.10 -4.81
C SER A 163 -3.12 -8.90 -5.54
N ASP A 164 -3.24 -7.83 -6.33
CA ASP A 164 -4.45 -7.53 -7.11
C ASP A 164 -4.77 -8.64 -8.12
N LYS A 165 -3.74 -9.12 -8.83
CA LYS A 165 -3.89 -10.23 -9.77
C LYS A 165 -4.36 -11.51 -9.08
N GLN A 166 -3.81 -11.83 -7.90
CA GLN A 166 -4.24 -12.99 -7.13
C GLN A 166 -5.68 -12.85 -6.65
N CYS A 167 -6.09 -11.65 -6.23
CA CYS A 167 -7.47 -11.39 -5.82
C CYS A 167 -8.45 -11.63 -6.97
N GLU A 168 -8.11 -11.14 -8.17
CA GLU A 168 -8.93 -11.34 -9.36
C GLU A 168 -9.01 -12.82 -9.78
N GLU A 169 -7.86 -13.52 -9.79
CA GLU A 169 -7.85 -14.97 -10.08
C GLU A 169 -8.71 -15.76 -9.07
N ASN A 170 -8.64 -15.42 -7.78
CA ASN A 170 -9.47 -16.04 -6.74
C ASN A 170 -10.97 -15.76 -6.95
N ARG A 171 -11.33 -14.53 -7.37
CA ARG A 171 -12.72 -14.17 -7.68
C ARG A 171 -13.25 -14.97 -8.85
N LEU A 172 -12.49 -15.07 -9.93
CA LEU A 172 -12.86 -15.86 -11.10
C LEU A 172 -13.00 -17.34 -10.76
N TYR A 173 -12.11 -17.89 -9.94
CA TYR A 173 -12.22 -19.26 -9.46
C TYR A 173 -13.48 -19.45 -8.61
N LEU A 174 -13.78 -18.55 -7.67
CA LEU A 174 -14.98 -18.61 -6.85
C LEU A 174 -16.27 -18.58 -7.68
N VAL A 175 -16.31 -17.79 -8.76
CA VAL A 175 -17.45 -17.77 -9.70
C VAL A 175 -17.67 -19.15 -10.32
N GLU A 176 -16.61 -19.85 -10.71
CA GLU A 176 -16.71 -21.21 -11.26
C GLU A 176 -17.20 -22.22 -10.22
N ILE A 177 -16.70 -22.14 -8.99
CA ILE A 177 -17.17 -22.98 -7.87
C ILE A 177 -18.67 -22.76 -7.63
N ILE A 178 -19.13 -21.50 -7.58
CA ILE A 178 -20.56 -21.16 -7.43
C ILE A 178 -21.38 -21.72 -8.60
N ARG A 179 -20.90 -21.59 -9.84
CA ARG A 179 -21.61 -22.12 -11.03
C ARG A 179 -21.82 -23.63 -10.93
N MET A 180 -20.79 -24.37 -10.52
CA MET A 180 -20.88 -25.81 -10.34
C MET A 180 -21.81 -26.21 -9.20
N THR A 181 -21.73 -25.51 -8.05
CA THR A 181 -22.64 -25.71 -6.92
C THR A 181 -24.09 -25.48 -7.33
N VAL A 182 -24.38 -24.38 -8.03
CA VAL A 182 -25.74 -24.08 -8.53
C VAL A 182 -26.19 -25.11 -9.55
N PHE A 183 -25.31 -25.57 -10.44
CA PHE A 183 -25.63 -26.62 -11.40
C PHE A 183 -26.09 -27.91 -10.69
N LEU A 184 -25.31 -28.41 -9.74
CA LEU A 184 -25.64 -29.63 -8.99
C LEU A 184 -26.93 -29.46 -8.21
N ALA A 185 -27.12 -28.32 -7.54
CA ALA A 185 -28.35 -28.01 -6.80
C ALA A 185 -29.58 -28.00 -7.72
N LYS A 186 -29.49 -27.41 -8.92
CA LYS A 186 -30.59 -27.38 -9.90
C LYS A 186 -30.94 -28.77 -10.44
N GLN A 187 -29.97 -29.69 -10.51
CA GLN A 187 -30.21 -31.07 -10.92
C GLN A 187 -30.66 -31.98 -9.75
N GLY A 188 -30.71 -31.46 -8.51
CA GLY A 188 -31.00 -32.28 -7.33
C GLY A 188 -29.89 -33.29 -7.02
N LEU A 189 -28.66 -33.04 -7.48
CA LEU A 189 -27.52 -33.92 -7.24
C LEU A 189 -26.86 -33.56 -5.91
N ALA A 190 -26.51 -34.58 -5.12
CA ALA A 190 -25.71 -34.39 -3.92
C ALA A 190 -24.34 -33.79 -4.32
N LEU A 191 -23.89 -32.75 -3.61
CA LEU A 191 -22.57 -32.17 -3.85
C LEU A 191 -21.44 -33.12 -3.41
N LEU A 192 -21.68 -33.80 -2.29
CA LEU A 192 -20.66 -34.50 -1.50
C LEU A 192 -20.69 -36.01 -1.74
N GLY A 193 -19.50 -36.61 -1.72
CA GLY A 193 -19.33 -38.06 -1.75
C GLY A 193 -19.44 -38.68 -0.36
N HIS A 194 -19.66 -39.99 -0.28
CA HIS A 194 -19.51 -40.71 0.99
C HIS A 194 -18.03 -40.78 1.42
N ARG A 195 -17.12 -40.84 0.44
CA ARG A 195 -15.67 -40.77 0.59
C ARG A 195 -15.12 -39.83 -0.47
N GLU A 196 -14.31 -38.86 -0.05
CA GLU A 196 -13.69 -37.84 -0.91
C GLU A 196 -12.16 -37.93 -0.89
N ASP A 197 -11.62 -39.00 -0.32
CA ASP A 197 -10.19 -39.29 -0.34
C ASP A 197 -9.69 -39.65 -1.75
N ASP A 198 -8.39 -39.48 -1.97
CA ASP A 198 -7.76 -39.74 -3.27
C ASP A 198 -7.74 -41.23 -3.66
N GLU A 199 -8.07 -42.13 -2.74
CA GLU A 199 -8.20 -43.57 -2.99
C GLU A 199 -9.60 -43.95 -3.50
N SER A 200 -10.58 -43.04 -3.39
CA SER A 200 -11.94 -43.26 -3.87
C SER A 200 -12.01 -43.17 -5.40
N SER A 201 -12.69 -44.13 -6.02
CA SER A 201 -12.99 -44.10 -7.46
C SER A 201 -14.06 -43.08 -7.85
N ASN A 202 -14.77 -42.52 -6.86
CA ASN A 202 -15.73 -41.43 -7.03
C ASN A 202 -15.74 -40.59 -5.76
N ARG A 203 -15.24 -39.36 -5.87
CA ARG A 203 -15.10 -38.42 -4.74
C ARG A 203 -16.33 -37.53 -4.53
N GLY A 204 -17.45 -37.88 -5.13
CA GLY A 204 -18.67 -37.09 -5.10
C GLY A 204 -18.79 -36.12 -6.28
N ASN A 205 -20.03 -35.74 -6.59
CA ASN A 205 -20.32 -35.05 -7.85
C ASN A 205 -19.61 -33.70 -7.99
N PHE A 206 -19.33 -32.99 -6.88
CA PHE A 206 -18.64 -31.71 -6.95
C PHE A 206 -17.17 -31.86 -7.34
N LEU A 207 -16.43 -32.77 -6.70
CA LEU A 207 -15.01 -32.99 -6.98
C LEU A 207 -14.78 -33.61 -8.36
N GLU A 208 -15.63 -34.57 -8.76
CA GLU A 208 -15.59 -35.15 -10.10
C GLU A 208 -15.90 -34.12 -11.18
N LEU A 209 -16.91 -33.25 -10.95
CA LEU A 209 -17.19 -32.14 -11.87
C LEU A 209 -16.03 -31.14 -11.90
N LEU A 210 -15.37 -30.87 -10.77
CA LEU A 210 -14.24 -29.94 -10.70
C LEU A 210 -13.07 -30.45 -11.53
N GLU A 211 -12.75 -31.73 -11.39
CA GLU A 211 -11.71 -32.41 -12.14
C GLU A 211 -12.03 -32.43 -13.64
N LEU A 212 -13.28 -32.71 -14.02
CA LEU A 212 -13.73 -32.60 -15.41
C LEU A 212 -13.50 -31.17 -15.96
N ARG A 213 -13.88 -30.15 -15.19
CA ARG A 213 -13.73 -28.74 -15.59
C ARG A 213 -12.26 -28.28 -15.62
N CYS A 214 -11.33 -28.97 -14.97
CA CYS A 214 -9.90 -28.67 -15.14
C CYS A 214 -9.39 -28.90 -16.57
N ILE A 215 -10.06 -29.76 -17.34
CA ILE A 215 -9.66 -30.08 -18.71
C ILE A 215 -9.82 -28.85 -19.59
N ASP A 216 -10.96 -28.17 -19.50
CA ASP A 216 -11.35 -27.09 -20.41
C ASP A 216 -11.36 -25.68 -19.76
N ASN A 217 -11.31 -25.57 -18.43
CA ASN A 217 -11.24 -24.29 -17.73
C ASN A 217 -9.83 -24.02 -17.16
N ALA A 218 -9.13 -23.08 -17.80
CA ALA A 218 -7.78 -22.67 -17.40
C ALA A 218 -7.72 -22.00 -16.01
N ILE A 219 -8.79 -21.35 -15.55
CA ILE A 219 -8.87 -20.73 -14.22
C ILE A 219 -8.88 -21.83 -13.17
N ILE A 220 -9.76 -22.82 -13.31
CA ILE A 220 -9.86 -23.95 -12.39
C ILE A 220 -8.56 -24.73 -12.35
N ARG A 221 -8.01 -25.08 -13.52
CA ARG A 221 -6.74 -25.81 -13.64
C ARG A 221 -5.58 -25.13 -12.93
N ARG A 222 -5.51 -23.79 -12.94
CA ARG A 222 -4.43 -23.04 -12.28
C ARG A 222 -4.62 -22.99 -10.77
N SER A 223 -5.86 -22.97 -10.30
CA SER A 223 -6.19 -22.64 -8.91
C SER A 223 -6.55 -23.85 -8.05
N ILE A 224 -6.91 -24.99 -8.65
CA ILE A 224 -7.44 -26.19 -7.97
C ILE A 224 -6.56 -26.70 -6.82
N CYS A 225 -5.23 -26.73 -6.99
CA CYS A 225 -4.31 -27.20 -5.95
C CYS A 225 -4.03 -26.16 -4.86
N SER A 226 -4.34 -24.89 -5.13
CA SER A 226 -3.89 -23.76 -4.30
C SER A 226 -4.98 -23.18 -3.40
N LEU A 227 -6.26 -23.36 -3.76
CA LEU A 227 -7.37 -22.71 -3.07
C LEU A 227 -8.25 -23.73 -2.38
N LYS A 228 -8.53 -23.49 -1.08
CA LYS A 228 -9.32 -24.38 -0.22
C LYS A 228 -10.83 -24.34 -0.47
N PHE A 229 -11.31 -23.83 -1.61
CA PHE A 229 -12.75 -23.79 -1.89
C PHE A 229 -13.37 -25.17 -2.14
N THR A 230 -12.54 -26.22 -2.19
CA THR A 230 -12.94 -27.62 -2.16
C THR A 230 -13.17 -28.15 -0.75
N ASP A 231 -12.77 -27.42 0.31
CA ASP A 231 -12.99 -27.83 1.69
C ASP A 231 -14.48 -27.84 2.02
N HIS A 232 -14.90 -28.92 2.66
CA HIS A 232 -16.28 -29.21 3.00
C HIS A 232 -16.94 -28.11 3.86
N LYS A 233 -16.18 -27.42 4.73
CA LYS A 233 -16.68 -26.28 5.52
C LYS A 233 -16.99 -25.09 4.64
N ILE A 234 -16.11 -24.81 3.69
CA ILE A 234 -16.25 -23.68 2.74
C ILE A 234 -17.40 -23.96 1.78
N GLN A 235 -17.55 -25.20 1.31
CA GLN A 235 -18.68 -25.60 0.47
C GLN A 235 -20.02 -25.46 1.20
N ASN A 236 -20.10 -25.86 2.47
CA ASN A 236 -21.30 -25.70 3.29
C ASN A 236 -21.65 -24.22 3.52
N GLU A 237 -20.64 -23.38 3.80
CA GLU A 237 -20.84 -21.93 3.92
C GLU A 237 -21.37 -21.31 2.62
N LEU A 238 -20.78 -21.70 1.48
CA LEU A 238 -21.23 -21.27 0.16
C LEU A 238 -22.68 -21.68 -0.11
N LEU A 239 -23.04 -22.92 0.24
CA LEU A 239 -24.40 -23.43 0.07
C LEU A 239 -25.41 -22.63 0.90
N LEU A 240 -25.07 -22.32 2.16
CA LEU A 240 -25.91 -21.47 3.02
C LEU A 240 -26.10 -20.07 2.44
N LEU A 241 -25.01 -19.45 1.95
CA LEU A 241 -25.08 -18.13 1.32
C LEU A 241 -25.97 -18.13 0.06
N ILE A 242 -25.85 -19.17 -0.78
CA ILE A 242 -26.70 -19.34 -1.96
C ILE A 242 -28.17 -19.53 -1.55
N GLN A 243 -28.44 -20.38 -0.56
CA GLN A 243 -29.79 -20.62 -0.02
C GLN A 243 -30.42 -19.33 0.52
N THR A 244 -29.68 -18.56 1.32
CA THR A 244 -30.15 -17.28 1.87
C THR A 244 -30.46 -16.29 0.75
N ASN A 245 -29.60 -16.19 -0.27
CA ASN A 245 -29.81 -15.26 -1.37
C ASN A 245 -31.04 -15.62 -2.21
N ILE A 246 -31.20 -16.89 -2.57
CA ILE A 246 -32.38 -17.40 -3.28
C ILE A 246 -33.65 -17.15 -2.46
N THR A 247 -33.66 -17.49 -1.17
CA THR A 247 -34.81 -17.26 -0.29
C THR A 247 -35.18 -15.78 -0.23
N ASN A 248 -34.19 -14.90 -0.05
CA ASN A 248 -34.40 -13.45 -0.03
C ASN A 248 -34.91 -12.91 -1.37
N GLN A 249 -34.52 -13.52 -2.49
CA GLN A 249 -35.05 -13.16 -3.81
C GLN A 249 -36.52 -13.56 -3.93
N ILE A 250 -36.89 -14.79 -3.56
CA ILE A 250 -38.27 -15.28 -3.57
C ILE A 250 -39.17 -14.39 -2.70
N VAL A 251 -38.74 -14.09 -1.46
CA VAL A 251 -39.50 -13.19 -0.55
C VAL A 251 -39.71 -11.81 -1.17
N ARG A 252 -38.67 -11.25 -1.81
CA ARG A 252 -38.78 -9.95 -2.51
C ARG A 252 -39.73 -10.00 -3.70
N GLU A 253 -39.74 -11.09 -4.45
CA GLU A 253 -40.65 -11.29 -5.59
C GLU A 253 -42.10 -11.44 -5.13
N LEU A 254 -42.34 -12.22 -4.08
CA LEU A 254 -43.66 -12.37 -3.46
C LEU A 254 -44.17 -11.02 -2.95
N GLY A 255 -43.35 -10.25 -2.22
CA GLY A 255 -43.73 -8.94 -1.71
C GLY A 255 -44.08 -7.89 -2.78
N LYS A 256 -43.63 -8.09 -4.03
CA LYS A 256 -43.98 -7.23 -5.18
C LYS A 256 -45.19 -7.75 -5.97
N SER A 257 -45.67 -8.95 -5.70
CA SER A 257 -46.77 -9.55 -6.43
C SER A 257 -48.10 -8.85 -6.12
N LYS A 258 -48.99 -8.76 -7.12
CA LYS A 258 -50.31 -8.10 -7.01
C LYS A 258 -51.28 -8.74 -6.02
N TYR A 259 -50.96 -9.92 -5.49
CA TYR A 259 -51.83 -10.74 -4.65
C TYR A 259 -51.30 -10.87 -3.22
N ASN A 260 -50.65 -9.84 -2.68
CA ASN A 260 -50.40 -9.78 -1.24
C ASN A 260 -51.75 -9.73 -0.53
N VAL A 261 -52.08 -10.82 0.15
CA VAL A 261 -53.33 -11.00 0.88
C VAL A 261 -53.45 -9.89 1.93
N ILE A 262 -54.52 -9.11 1.80
CA ILE A 262 -55.03 -8.19 2.80
C ILE A 262 -55.37 -9.05 4.03
N HIS A 263 -54.63 -8.89 5.12
CA HIS A 263 -55.04 -9.43 6.41
C HIS A 263 -56.24 -8.62 6.90
N GLY A 264 -57.40 -9.28 6.99
CA GLY A 264 -58.52 -8.88 7.85
C GLY A 264 -58.36 -9.44 9.25
#